data_AF-A0A090QVY8-F1
#
_entry.id   AF-A0A090QVY8-F1
#
_cell.length_a   1.000
_cell.length_b   1.000
_cell.length_c   1.000
_cell.angle_alpha   90.00
_cell.angle_beta   90.00
_cell.angle_gamma   90.00
#
_symmetry.space_group_name_H-M   'P 1'
#
loop_
_entity.id
_entity.type
_entity.pdbx_description
1 polymer ?
#
loop_
_entity_poly.entity_id
_entity_poly.type
_entity_poly.pdbx_seq_one_letter_code
_entity_poly.pdbx_strand_id
1 'polypeptide(L)'
;MKHLIRLLILACAVAALPVNAEQSRYISDDLFTYMHKGPSTQFRIIGSVNAGTKVALLETNRETGYSKVRDNRGRIGWVNADYLSTQMGLKERVPALEKELTEVKASLADALQSGDKKTASLQNTVKLRTEQITDLETQNSQLNEQLMTSQAEIRELRAKLDTQKDDLLMRWFTYGGMVAGGGLLFGLILPHLIPRRRKRNNGWA
;
A
#
# COMPACT_ATOMS: atom_id res chain seq x y z
N MET A 1 -60.94 4.82 59.09
CA MET A 1 -60.28 4.34 57.85
C MET A 1 -60.86 4.90 56.55
N LYS A 2 -62.18 5.15 56.45
CA LYS A 2 -62.81 5.70 55.23
C LYS A 2 -62.47 7.18 54.93
N HIS A 3 -62.18 7.97 55.96
CA HIS A 3 -61.80 9.39 55.83
C HIS A 3 -60.33 9.59 55.41
N LEU A 4 -59.44 8.65 55.78
CA LEU A 4 -58.03 8.66 55.38
C LEU A 4 -57.87 8.40 53.87
N ILE A 5 -58.69 7.48 53.33
CA ILE A 5 -58.70 7.18 51.88
C ILE A 5 -59.22 8.38 51.07
N ARG A 6 -60.24 9.08 51.58
CA ARG A 6 -60.77 10.30 50.91
C ARG A 6 -59.79 11.47 50.95
N LEU A 7 -59.03 11.62 52.03
CA LEU A 7 -58.00 12.66 52.14
C LEU A 7 -56.80 12.37 51.21
N LEU A 8 -56.46 11.09 51.02
CA LEU A 8 -55.42 10.66 50.09
C LEU A 8 -55.81 10.90 48.61
N ILE A 9 -57.09 10.67 48.26
CA ILE A 9 -57.60 10.89 46.89
C ILE A 9 -57.75 12.39 46.59
N LEU A 10 -58.14 13.21 47.58
CA LEU A 10 -58.20 14.66 47.41
C LEU A 10 -56.80 15.31 47.31
N ALA A 11 -55.81 14.80 48.04
CA ALA A 11 -54.43 15.24 47.92
C ALA A 11 -53.81 14.92 46.54
N CYS A 12 -54.26 13.85 45.89
CA CYS A 12 -53.80 13.48 44.54
C CYS A 12 -54.40 14.39 43.45
N ALA A 13 -55.59 14.95 43.67
CA ALA A 13 -56.24 15.85 42.70
C ALA A 13 -55.65 17.27 42.68
N VAL A 14 -55.00 17.72 43.75
CA VAL A 14 -54.42 19.08 43.84
C VAL A 14 -52.99 19.16 43.27
N ALA A 15 -52.35 18.01 43.01
CA ALA A 15 -51.01 17.95 42.42
C ALA A 15 -50.99 18.09 40.87
N ALA A 16 -52.15 18.17 40.22
CA ALA A 16 -52.25 18.42 38.78
C ALA A 16 -52.23 19.94 38.49
N LEU A 17 -51.17 20.64 38.89
CA LEU A 17 -50.89 21.96 38.34
C LEU A 17 -50.50 21.78 36.86
N PRO A 18 -51.03 22.58 35.93
CA PRO A 18 -50.54 22.56 34.55
C PRO A 18 -49.09 23.04 34.58
N VAL A 19 -48.16 22.11 34.41
CA VAL A 19 -46.81 22.42 33.92
C VAL A 19 -47.03 23.06 32.56
N ASN A 20 -47.02 24.39 32.52
CA ASN A 20 -46.80 25.13 31.30
C ASN A 20 -45.38 24.81 30.89
N ALA A 21 -45.23 23.72 30.14
CA ALA A 21 -44.01 23.40 29.43
C ALA A 21 -43.55 24.68 28.75
N GLU A 22 -42.32 25.08 29.05
CA GLU A 22 -41.63 26.18 28.38
C GLU A 22 -41.60 25.82 26.90
N GLN A 23 -42.60 26.33 26.17
CA GLN A 23 -42.72 26.09 24.74
C GLN A 23 -41.54 26.81 24.11
N SER A 24 -40.52 26.04 23.75
CA SER A 24 -39.48 26.46 22.82
C SER A 24 -40.17 26.91 21.54
N ARG A 25 -40.35 28.22 21.43
CA ARG A 25 -40.97 28.87 20.28
C ARG A 25 -39.84 29.23 19.33
N TYR A 26 -39.82 28.55 18.19
CA TYR A 26 -38.98 28.93 17.08
C TYR A 26 -39.66 30.10 16.35
N ILE A 27 -38.93 31.19 16.15
CA ILE A 27 -39.38 32.28 15.27
C ILE A 27 -39.31 31.72 13.85
N SER A 28 -40.44 31.68 13.16
CA SER A 28 -40.48 31.23 11.76
C SER A 28 -39.59 32.12 10.90
N ASP A 29 -38.63 31.51 10.20
CA ASP A 29 -37.68 32.17 9.28
C ASP A 29 -38.31 32.64 7.96
N ASP A 30 -39.62 32.95 7.96
CA ASP A 30 -40.28 33.60 6.84
C ASP A 30 -39.95 35.10 6.85
N LEU A 31 -38.68 35.39 6.56
CA LEU A 31 -38.22 36.75 6.33
C LEU A 31 -38.77 37.21 4.98
N PHE A 32 -39.55 38.27 4.95
CA PHE A 32 -40.06 38.85 3.71
C PHE A 32 -39.78 40.36 3.68
N THR A 33 -39.65 40.91 2.48
CA THR A 33 -39.47 42.34 2.26
C THR A 33 -40.60 42.89 1.41
N TYR A 34 -41.00 44.13 1.70
CA TYR A 34 -42.05 44.80 0.95
C TYR A 34 -41.50 45.39 -0.34
N MET A 35 -42.25 45.20 -1.41
CA MET A 35 -41.98 45.77 -2.71
C MET A 35 -42.84 47.01 -2.92
N HIS A 36 -42.20 48.13 -3.24
CA HIS A 36 -42.81 49.44 -3.40
C HIS A 36 -42.92 49.82 -4.89
N LYS A 37 -43.87 50.69 -5.22
CA LYS A 37 -44.03 51.20 -6.60
C LYS A 37 -42.90 52.16 -7.02
N GLY A 38 -42.23 52.80 -6.06
CA GLY A 38 -41.14 53.76 -6.29
C GLY A 38 -39.98 53.55 -5.30
N PRO A 39 -38.86 54.26 -5.48
CA PRO A 39 -37.59 54.00 -4.79
C PRO A 39 -37.55 54.57 -3.36
N SER A 40 -38.64 54.48 -2.59
CA SER A 40 -38.68 54.88 -1.17
C SER A 40 -39.86 54.22 -0.42
N THR A 41 -39.82 54.25 0.92
CA THR A 41 -40.91 53.78 1.79
C THR A 41 -42.22 54.58 1.62
N GLN A 42 -42.16 55.79 1.06
CA GLN A 42 -43.32 56.66 0.89
C GLN A 42 -44.23 56.21 -0.26
N PHE A 43 -43.73 55.35 -1.14
CA PHE A 43 -44.51 54.80 -2.23
C PHE A 43 -45.35 53.60 -1.77
N ARG A 44 -46.55 53.49 -2.35
CA ARG A 44 -47.49 52.38 -2.09
C ARG A 44 -46.80 51.01 -2.27
N ILE A 45 -47.03 50.13 -1.30
CA ILE A 45 -46.64 48.71 -1.35
C ILE A 45 -47.47 48.02 -2.43
N ILE A 46 -46.79 47.34 -3.35
CA ILE A 46 -47.39 46.58 -4.45
C ILE A 46 -47.34 45.07 -4.20
N GLY A 47 -46.62 44.63 -3.18
CA GLY A 47 -46.60 43.24 -2.71
C GLY A 47 -45.45 42.98 -1.73
N SER A 48 -45.28 41.72 -1.36
CA SER A 48 -44.13 41.21 -0.63
C SER A 48 -43.33 40.21 -1.47
N VAL A 49 -42.05 40.08 -1.15
CA VAL A 49 -41.11 39.10 -1.71
C VAL A 49 -40.47 38.35 -0.54
N ASN A 50 -40.51 37.02 -0.59
CA ASN A 50 -39.94 36.17 0.46
C ASN A 50 -38.41 36.06 0.30
N ALA A 51 -37.70 35.94 1.41
CA ALA A 51 -36.26 35.69 1.43
C ALA A 51 -35.93 34.37 0.71
N GLY A 52 -34.82 34.36 -0.02
CA GLY A 52 -34.42 33.23 -0.87
C GLY A 52 -35.11 33.18 -2.24
N THR A 53 -36.09 34.05 -2.51
CA THR A 53 -36.69 34.15 -3.86
C THR A 53 -35.68 34.74 -4.84
N LYS A 54 -35.48 34.07 -5.97
CA LYS A 54 -34.63 34.58 -7.06
C LYS A 54 -35.32 35.75 -7.75
N VAL A 55 -34.71 36.93 -7.68
CA VAL A 55 -35.18 38.16 -8.34
C VAL A 55 -34.12 38.68 -9.31
N ALA A 56 -34.55 39.30 -10.41
CA ALA A 56 -33.65 39.94 -11.37
C ALA A 56 -33.48 41.42 -11.04
N LEU A 57 -32.25 41.86 -10.79
CA LEU A 57 -31.94 43.27 -10.57
C LEU A 57 -32.01 44.03 -11.91
N LEU A 58 -32.76 45.14 -11.93
CA LEU A 58 -32.90 46.01 -13.10
C LEU A 58 -32.14 47.32 -12.95
N GLU A 59 -32.26 47.95 -11.78
CA GLU A 59 -31.74 49.28 -11.52
C GLU A 59 -31.48 49.42 -10.02
N THR A 60 -30.45 50.17 -9.64
CA THR A 60 -30.14 50.46 -8.24
C THR A 60 -30.05 51.96 -8.04
N ASN A 61 -30.92 52.50 -7.19
CA ASN A 61 -30.86 53.87 -6.76
C ASN A 61 -30.01 53.96 -5.48
N ARG A 62 -28.77 54.46 -5.61
CA ARG A 62 -27.84 54.61 -4.49
C ARG A 62 -28.19 55.75 -3.55
N GLU A 63 -28.97 56.75 -4.00
CA GLU A 63 -29.36 57.90 -3.18
C GLU A 63 -30.43 57.53 -2.15
N THR A 64 -31.36 56.64 -2.53
CA THR A 64 -32.44 56.21 -1.65
C THR A 64 -32.22 54.83 -1.03
N GLY A 65 -31.23 54.07 -1.49
CA GLY A 65 -30.95 52.71 -1.03
C GLY A 65 -31.92 51.65 -1.56
N TYR A 66 -32.74 51.98 -2.57
CA TYR A 66 -33.69 51.05 -3.18
C TYR A 66 -33.20 50.52 -4.52
N SER A 67 -33.50 49.26 -4.78
CA SER A 67 -33.21 48.57 -6.03
C SER A 67 -34.49 48.10 -6.70
N LYS A 68 -34.61 48.40 -7.98
CA LYS A 68 -35.68 47.94 -8.85
C LYS A 68 -35.41 46.50 -9.25
N VAL A 69 -36.34 45.63 -8.91
CA VAL A 69 -36.23 44.19 -9.16
C VAL A 69 -37.44 43.68 -9.92
N ARG A 70 -37.23 42.63 -10.71
CA ARG A 70 -38.29 41.83 -11.32
C ARG A 70 -38.38 40.48 -10.62
N ASP A 71 -39.56 40.20 -10.10
CA ASP A 71 -39.88 38.93 -9.46
C ASP A 71 -40.15 37.82 -10.51
N ASN A 72 -40.12 36.54 -10.10
CA ASN A 72 -40.41 35.40 -10.95
C ASN A 72 -41.84 35.43 -11.54
N ARG A 73 -42.76 36.17 -10.91
CA ARG A 73 -44.13 36.42 -11.37
C ARG A 73 -44.23 37.55 -12.40
N GLY A 74 -43.10 38.11 -12.85
CA GLY A 74 -43.06 39.21 -13.82
C GLY A 74 -43.37 40.59 -13.25
N ARG A 75 -43.62 40.69 -11.93
CA ARG A 75 -43.90 41.97 -11.25
C ARG A 75 -42.61 42.80 -11.14
N ILE A 76 -42.72 44.10 -11.40
CA ILE A 76 -41.60 45.05 -11.29
C ILE A 76 -41.90 46.01 -10.13
N GLY A 77 -40.93 46.16 -9.23
CA GLY A 77 -41.02 47.10 -8.12
C GLY A 77 -39.68 47.35 -7.46
N TRP A 78 -39.70 48.19 -6.45
CA TRP A 78 -38.52 48.62 -5.70
C TRP A 78 -38.47 47.92 -4.35
N VAL A 79 -37.32 47.36 -4.02
CA VAL A 79 -37.03 46.66 -2.76
C VAL A 79 -35.77 47.27 -2.17
N ASN A 80 -35.65 47.34 -0.85
CA ASN A 80 -34.46 47.86 -0.20
C ASN A 80 -33.24 46.96 -0.55
N ALA A 81 -32.15 47.59 -0.98
CA ALA A 81 -30.93 46.94 -1.44
C ALA A 81 -30.24 46.10 -0.35
N ASP A 82 -30.40 46.43 0.93
CA ASP A 82 -29.79 45.72 2.06
C ASP A 82 -30.31 44.26 2.18
N TYR A 83 -31.52 44.00 1.68
CA TYR A 83 -32.12 42.67 1.67
C TYR A 83 -31.80 41.86 0.40
N LEU A 84 -31.07 42.44 -0.55
CA LEU A 84 -30.64 41.77 -1.77
C LEU A 84 -29.23 41.20 -1.55
N SER A 85 -29.14 39.89 -1.37
CA SER A 85 -27.86 39.20 -1.28
C SER A 85 -27.52 38.49 -2.60
N THR A 86 -26.26 38.59 -3.02
CA THR A 86 -25.69 37.84 -4.16
C THR A 86 -25.48 36.36 -3.83
N GLN A 87 -25.65 35.98 -2.56
CA GLN A 87 -25.42 34.64 -2.06
C GLN A 87 -26.73 33.83 -2.02
N MET A 88 -26.68 32.56 -2.45
CA MET A 88 -27.81 31.62 -2.34
C MET A 88 -28.28 31.52 -0.88
N GLY A 89 -29.61 31.46 -0.69
CA GLY A 89 -30.22 31.39 0.64
C GLY A 89 -29.74 30.19 1.46
N LEU A 90 -29.63 30.37 2.78
CA LEU A 90 -29.10 29.38 3.71
C LEU A 90 -29.86 28.04 3.64
N LYS A 91 -31.18 28.09 3.37
CA LYS A 91 -32.06 26.92 3.19
C LYS A 91 -31.63 25.97 2.07
N GLU A 92 -30.99 26.49 1.02
CA GLU A 92 -30.49 25.66 -0.09
C GLU A 92 -29.04 25.23 0.12
N ARG A 93 -28.25 26.03 0.87
CA ARG A 93 -26.84 25.74 1.16
C ARG A 93 -26.65 24.62 2.18
N VAL A 94 -27.48 24.56 3.22
CA VAL A 94 -27.38 23.53 4.27
C VAL A 94 -27.47 22.11 3.69
N PRO A 95 -28.48 21.73 2.89
CA PRO A 95 -28.54 20.38 2.33
C PRO A 95 -27.44 20.11 1.31
N ALA A 96 -26.94 21.12 0.59
CA ALA A 96 -25.80 20.97 -0.32
C ALA A 96 -24.49 20.69 0.43
N LEU A 97 -24.23 21.46 1.50
CA LEU A 97 -23.05 21.29 2.36
C LEU A 97 -23.08 19.97 3.14
N GLU A 98 -24.25 19.52 3.60
CA GLU A 98 -24.40 18.19 4.21
C GLU A 98 -24.07 17.07 3.23
N LYS A 99 -24.53 17.18 1.97
CA LYS A 99 -24.16 16.23 0.90
C LYS A 99 -22.66 16.22 0.66
N GLU A 100 -22.03 17.37 0.50
CA GLU A 100 -20.57 17.48 0.34
C GLU A 100 -19.82 16.86 1.51
N LEU A 101 -20.26 17.09 2.75
CA LEU A 101 -19.64 16.48 3.93
C LEU A 101 -19.79 14.96 3.95
N THR A 102 -20.95 14.42 3.54
CA THR A 102 -21.14 12.97 3.45
C THR A 102 -20.30 12.34 2.36
N GLU A 103 -20.17 13.00 1.21
CA GLU A 103 -19.35 12.56 0.08
C GLU A 103 -17.87 12.59 0.43
N VAL A 104 -17.39 13.68 1.03
CA VAL A 104 -15.99 13.82 1.47
C VAL A 104 -15.68 12.77 2.54
N LYS A 105 -16.57 12.54 3.51
CA LYS A 105 -16.39 11.47 4.52
C LYS A 105 -16.35 10.08 3.89
N ALA A 106 -17.19 9.80 2.90
CA ALA A 106 -17.16 8.53 2.17
C ALA A 106 -15.83 8.36 1.42
N SER A 107 -15.37 9.39 0.70
CA SER A 107 -14.09 9.36 -0.02
C SER A 107 -12.89 9.16 0.92
N LEU A 108 -12.93 9.75 2.12
CA LEU A 108 -11.89 9.60 3.13
C LEU A 108 -11.88 8.17 3.69
N ALA A 109 -13.05 7.59 3.96
CA ALA A 109 -13.16 6.20 4.40
C ALA A 109 -12.60 5.22 3.35
N ASP A 110 -12.93 5.45 2.07
CA ASP A 110 -12.40 4.65 0.95
C ASP A 110 -10.88 4.80 0.79
N ALA A 111 -10.36 6.03 0.96
CA ALA A 111 -8.93 6.31 0.89
C ALA A 111 -8.16 5.63 2.03
N LEU A 112 -8.70 5.66 3.26
CA LEU A 112 -8.12 4.97 4.41
C LEU A 112 -8.14 3.46 4.21
N GLN A 113 -9.28 2.89 3.79
CA GLN A 113 -9.39 1.45 3.53
C GLN A 113 -8.45 0.99 2.41
N SER A 114 -8.32 1.79 1.35
CA SER A 114 -7.40 1.54 0.25
C SER A 114 -5.94 1.66 0.67
N GLY A 115 -5.64 2.61 1.56
CA GLY A 115 -4.35 2.77 2.21
C GLY A 115 -3.96 1.54 3.01
N ASP A 116 -4.82 1.09 3.91
CA ASP A 116 -4.60 -0.08 4.77
C ASP A 116 -4.43 -1.37 3.96
N LYS A 117 -5.23 -1.56 2.90
CA LYS A 117 -5.07 -2.70 1.98
C LYS A 117 -3.72 -2.66 1.27
N LYS A 118 -3.27 -1.49 0.81
CA LYS A 118 -1.97 -1.32 0.16
C LYS A 118 -0.82 -1.55 1.12
N THR A 119 -0.88 -1.03 2.34
CA THR A 119 0.18 -1.23 3.34
C THR A 119 0.27 -2.70 3.75
N ALA A 120 -0.85 -3.40 3.94
CA ALA A 120 -0.86 -4.83 4.21
C ALA A 120 -0.29 -5.66 3.05
N SER A 121 -0.66 -5.32 1.80
CA SER A 121 -0.13 -5.98 0.60
C SER A 121 1.38 -5.74 0.44
N LEU A 122 1.84 -4.51 0.67
CA LEU A 122 3.26 -4.16 0.64
C LEU A 122 4.04 -4.89 1.73
N GLN A 123 3.51 -4.97 2.96
CA GLN A 123 4.13 -5.74 4.03
C GLN A 123 4.26 -7.22 3.68
N ASN A 124 3.21 -7.83 3.11
CA ASN A 124 3.27 -9.23 2.66
C ASN A 124 4.28 -9.42 1.53
N THR A 125 4.35 -8.48 0.58
CA THR A 125 5.31 -8.51 -0.52
C THR A 125 6.74 -8.39 0.00
N VAL A 126 7.00 -7.46 0.93
CA VAL A 126 8.32 -7.30 1.56
C VAL A 126 8.72 -8.57 2.30
N LYS A 127 7.82 -9.15 3.11
CA LYS A 127 8.09 -10.41 3.83
C LYS A 127 8.47 -11.54 2.87
N LEU A 128 7.65 -11.76 1.83
CA LEU A 128 7.92 -12.79 0.82
C LEU A 128 9.25 -12.57 0.10
N ARG A 129 9.56 -11.31 -0.26
CA ARG A 129 10.84 -10.98 -0.91
C ARG A 129 12.02 -11.19 0.01
N THR A 130 11.90 -10.84 1.28
CA THR A 130 12.95 -11.10 2.28
C THR A 130 13.19 -12.60 2.44
N GLU A 131 12.14 -13.41 2.54
CA GLU A 131 12.25 -14.87 2.58
C GLU A 131 12.95 -15.43 1.33
N GLN A 132 12.58 -14.95 0.14
CA GLN A 132 13.24 -15.33 -1.13
C GLN A 132 14.72 -14.95 -1.16
N ILE A 133 15.10 -13.77 -0.66
CA ILE A 133 16.50 -13.34 -0.59
C ILE A 133 17.27 -14.27 0.36
N THR A 134 16.71 -14.55 1.54
CA THR A 134 17.38 -15.46 2.49
C THR A 134 17.55 -16.86 1.92
N ASP A 135 16.57 -17.38 1.17
CA ASP A 135 16.66 -18.68 0.51
C ASP A 135 17.68 -18.68 -0.65
N LEU A 136 17.76 -17.60 -1.43
CA LEU A 136 18.78 -17.47 -2.47
C LEU A 136 20.19 -17.34 -1.88
N GLU A 137 20.34 -16.68 -0.74
CA GLU A 137 21.61 -16.58 -0.01
C GLU A 137 22.05 -17.94 0.55
N THR A 138 21.12 -18.72 1.12
CA THR A 138 21.43 -20.08 1.59
C THR A 138 21.78 -21.01 0.42
N GLN A 139 21.04 -20.96 -0.68
CA GLN A 139 21.35 -21.75 -1.88
C GLN A 139 22.71 -21.37 -2.47
N ASN A 140 23.05 -20.09 -2.57
CA ASN A 140 24.35 -19.65 -3.06
C ASN A 140 25.49 -20.11 -2.15
N SER A 141 25.31 -20.03 -0.82
CA SER A 141 26.34 -20.51 0.12
C SER A 141 26.53 -22.03 0.03
N GLN A 142 25.45 -22.80 -0.07
CA GLN A 142 25.49 -24.25 -0.29
C GLN A 142 26.16 -24.63 -1.63
N LEU A 143 25.80 -23.95 -2.73
CA LEU A 143 26.44 -24.18 -4.03
C LEU A 143 27.94 -23.87 -3.98
N ASN A 144 28.34 -22.80 -3.30
CA ASN A 144 29.74 -22.47 -3.14
C ASN A 144 30.49 -23.53 -2.30
N GLU A 145 29.85 -24.06 -1.24
CA GLU A 145 30.39 -25.17 -0.46
C GLU A 145 30.52 -26.45 -1.30
N GLN A 146 29.51 -26.77 -2.13
CA GLN A 146 29.57 -27.89 -3.08
C GLN A 146 30.69 -27.73 -4.11
N LEU A 147 30.90 -26.51 -4.62
CA LEU A 147 32.01 -26.23 -5.53
C LEU A 147 33.37 -26.41 -4.84
N MET A 148 33.51 -25.97 -3.60
CA MET A 148 34.74 -26.15 -2.83
C MET A 148 35.03 -27.63 -2.56
N THR A 149 34.02 -28.39 -2.13
CA THR A 149 34.15 -29.83 -1.87
C THR A 149 34.47 -30.61 -3.13
N SER A 150 33.78 -30.35 -4.25
CA SER A 150 34.08 -30.97 -5.55
C SER A 150 35.49 -30.63 -6.04
N GLN A 151 35.94 -29.38 -5.89
CA GLN A 151 37.32 -29.00 -6.22
C GLN A 151 38.34 -29.71 -5.32
N ALA A 152 38.06 -29.88 -4.03
CA ALA A 152 38.91 -30.63 -3.11
C ALA A 152 38.98 -32.12 -3.50
N GLU A 153 37.85 -32.73 -3.85
CA GLU A 153 37.79 -34.11 -4.33
C GLU A 153 38.57 -34.31 -5.64
N ILE A 154 38.46 -33.38 -6.60
CA ILE A 154 39.26 -33.42 -7.83
C ILE A 154 40.76 -33.34 -7.52
N ARG A 155 41.17 -32.49 -6.58
CA ARG A 155 42.59 -32.38 -6.16
C ARG A 155 43.06 -33.68 -5.49
N GLU A 156 42.24 -34.26 -4.63
CA GLU A 156 42.53 -35.53 -3.97
C GLU A 156 42.63 -36.69 -4.97
N LEU A 157 41.68 -36.81 -5.89
CA LEU A 157 41.68 -37.83 -6.94
C LEU A 157 42.90 -37.69 -7.85
N ARG A 158 43.29 -36.46 -8.21
CA ARG A 158 44.53 -36.22 -8.96
C ARG A 158 45.77 -36.66 -8.18
N ALA A 159 45.84 -36.33 -6.90
CA ALA A 159 46.95 -36.75 -6.05
C ALA A 159 47.04 -38.28 -5.93
N LYS A 160 45.90 -38.97 -5.75
CA LYS A 160 45.83 -40.45 -5.75
C LYS A 160 46.25 -41.04 -7.10
N LEU A 161 45.88 -40.39 -8.20
CA LEU A 161 46.23 -40.86 -9.54
C LEU A 161 47.71 -40.67 -9.84
N ASP A 162 48.34 -39.63 -9.31
CA ASP A 162 49.78 -39.39 -9.42
C ASP A 162 50.57 -40.40 -8.58
N THR A 163 50.19 -40.61 -7.31
CA THR A 163 50.85 -41.60 -6.45
C THR A 163 50.70 -43.03 -6.97
N GLN A 164 49.52 -43.41 -7.48
CA GLN A 164 49.35 -44.73 -8.11
C GLN A 164 50.23 -44.91 -9.34
N LYS A 165 50.36 -43.87 -10.18
CA LYS A 165 51.24 -43.91 -11.35
C LYS A 165 52.69 -44.06 -10.95
N ASP A 166 53.14 -43.31 -9.95
CA ASP A 166 54.51 -43.39 -9.44
C ASP A 166 54.81 -44.77 -8.83
N ASP A 167 53.89 -45.32 -8.04
CA ASP A 167 54.04 -46.68 -7.47
C ASP A 167 54.09 -47.76 -8.55
N LEU A 168 53.23 -47.67 -9.56
CA LEU A 168 53.23 -48.56 -10.72
C LEU A 168 54.55 -48.44 -11.49
N LEU A 169 55.02 -47.22 -11.76
CA LEU A 169 56.26 -46.96 -12.48
C LEU A 169 57.48 -47.51 -11.72
N MET A 170 57.56 -47.25 -10.41
CA MET A 170 58.63 -47.75 -9.54
C MET A 170 58.66 -49.27 -9.47
N ARG A 171 57.49 -49.93 -9.46
CA ARG A 171 57.40 -51.39 -9.50
C ARG A 171 57.91 -51.97 -10.81
N TRP A 172 57.49 -51.43 -11.95
CA TRP A 172 57.97 -51.91 -13.26
C TRP A 172 59.47 -51.60 -13.48
N PHE A 173 59.96 -50.46 -12.99
CA PHE A 173 61.37 -50.09 -13.08
C PHE A 173 62.27 -51.00 -12.24
N THR A 174 61.88 -51.34 -11.01
CA THR A 174 62.65 -52.26 -10.15
C THR A 174 62.71 -53.67 -10.73
N TYR A 175 61.60 -54.20 -11.26
CA TYR A 175 61.61 -55.49 -11.96
C TYR A 175 62.47 -55.45 -13.24
N GLY A 176 62.34 -54.40 -14.05
CA GLY A 176 63.16 -54.23 -15.26
C GLY A 176 64.66 -54.12 -14.96
N GLY A 177 65.03 -53.33 -13.95
CA GLY A 177 66.40 -53.15 -13.50
C GLY A 177 67.01 -54.43 -12.91
N MET A 178 66.22 -55.19 -12.13
CA MET A 178 66.66 -56.48 -11.59
C MET A 178 66.93 -57.50 -12.69
N VAL A 179 66.04 -57.61 -13.69
CA VAL A 179 66.21 -58.51 -14.83
C VAL A 179 67.42 -58.09 -15.69
N ALA A 180 67.57 -56.80 -15.97
CA ALA A 180 68.71 -56.28 -16.75
C ALA A 180 70.05 -56.51 -16.02
N GLY A 181 70.11 -56.23 -14.72
CA GLY A 181 71.30 -56.46 -13.89
C GLY A 181 71.66 -57.95 -13.78
N GLY A 182 70.67 -58.80 -13.53
CA GLY A 182 70.86 -60.25 -13.52
C GLY A 182 71.34 -60.79 -14.87
N GLY A 183 70.71 -60.37 -15.96
CA GLY A 183 71.09 -60.75 -17.32
C GLY A 183 72.52 -60.34 -17.68
N LEU A 184 72.95 -59.16 -17.25
CA LEU A 184 74.32 -58.68 -17.46
C LEU A 184 75.34 -59.47 -16.63
N LEU A 185 75.05 -59.74 -15.35
CA LEU A 185 75.89 -60.59 -14.50
C LEU A 185 76.05 -61.99 -15.10
N PHE A 186 74.94 -62.64 -15.46
CA PHE A 186 74.99 -63.95 -16.10
C PHE A 186 75.70 -63.90 -17.46
N GLY A 187 75.43 -62.88 -18.28
CA GLY A 187 76.08 -62.69 -19.58
C GLY A 187 77.60 -62.50 -19.50
N LEU A 188 78.10 -61.88 -18.42
CA LEU A 188 79.54 -61.71 -18.19
C LEU A 188 80.19 -62.96 -17.56
N ILE A 189 79.47 -63.68 -16.70
CA ILE A 189 79.99 -64.83 -15.95
C ILE A 189 79.97 -66.12 -16.77
N LEU A 190 78.92 -66.36 -17.58
CA LEU A 190 78.79 -67.57 -18.41
C LEU A 190 79.97 -67.81 -19.38
N PRO A 191 80.52 -66.80 -20.09
CA PRO A 191 81.66 -66.96 -20.97
C PRO A 191 82.94 -67.40 -20.25
N HIS A 192 83.05 -67.12 -18.95
CA HIS A 192 84.24 -67.40 -18.17
C HIS A 192 84.24 -68.79 -17.54
N LEU A 193 83.06 -69.35 -17.24
CA LEU A 193 82.91 -70.70 -16.68
C LEU A 193 82.79 -71.80 -17.73
N ILE A 194 82.38 -71.49 -18.96
CA ILE A 194 82.24 -72.49 -20.03
C ILE A 194 83.56 -72.60 -20.82
N PRO A 195 84.30 -73.74 -20.78
CA PRO A 195 85.56 -73.88 -21.50
C PRO A 195 85.31 -73.85 -23.01
N ARG A 196 85.85 -72.83 -23.68
CA ARG A 196 85.73 -72.64 -25.12
C ARG A 196 86.41 -73.80 -25.87
N ARG A 197 85.62 -74.68 -26.51
CA ARG A 197 86.15 -75.68 -27.46
C ARG A 197 86.84 -74.95 -28.63
N ARG A 198 88.17 -75.12 -28.75
CA ARG A 198 88.96 -74.61 -29.87
C ARG A 198 88.48 -75.24 -31.19
N LYS A 199 87.93 -74.45 -32.10
CA LYS A 199 87.85 -74.82 -33.52
C LYS A 199 89.22 -74.55 -34.14
N ARG A 200 89.87 -75.64 -34.55
CA ARG A 200 91.13 -75.67 -35.28
C ARG A 200 90.81 -75.45 -36.76
N ASN A 201 91.21 -74.31 -37.31
CA ASN A 201 91.13 -74.04 -38.73
C ASN A 201 92.49 -74.36 -39.34
N ASN A 202 92.55 -75.44 -40.10
CA ASN A 202 93.69 -75.78 -40.94
C ASN A 202 93.12 -76.00 -42.35
N GLY A 203 93.55 -75.17 -43.29
CA GLY A 203 93.08 -75.22 -44.67
C GLY A 203 93.70 -76.34 -45.51
N TRP A 204 93.24 -76.35 -46.77
CA TRP A 204 93.69 -77.05 -47.98
C TRP A 204 93.32 -78.53 -48.14
N ALA A 205 92.24 -78.77 -48.91
CA ALA A 205 92.16 -79.64 -50.08
C ALA A 205 90.93 -79.24 -50.90
#